data_AF-K2D9S5-F1
#
_entry.id   AF-K2D9S5-F1
#
_cell.length_a   1.000
_cell.length_b   1.000
_cell.length_c   1.000
_cell.angle_alpha   90.00
_cell.angle_beta   90.00
_cell.angle_gamma   90.00
#
_symmetry.space_group_name_H-M   'P 1'
#
loop_
_entity.id
_entity.type
_entity.pdbx_description
1 polymer ?
#
loop_
_entity_poly.entity_id
_entity_poly.type
_entity_poly.pdbx_seq_one_letter_code
_entity_poly.pdbx_strand_id
1 'polypeptide(L)'
;MDQNISIIEASKVLECSKMTIYNHIKRNKNLRNYIIKKSNVQYLTPEGLDVFKELINSSKSNHSKWTVNGQTFLQPNMYKTLIATKDKHIDSLIEQLKEKDKQIETQNRLLENNQVLLQQSQQKILYLESMDKEKKSLPWWKKIFS
;
A
#
# COMPACT_ATOMS: atom_id res chain seq x y z
N MET A 1 35.91 16.20 -12.37
CA MET A 1 36.52 14.90 -12.73
C MET A 1 35.38 13.92 -12.73
N ASP A 2 34.71 13.77 -13.86
CA ASP A 2 33.42 13.10 -13.84
C ASP A 2 33.63 11.61 -14.10
N GLN A 3 33.66 10.86 -13.00
CA GLN A 3 33.88 9.42 -13.02
C GLN A 3 32.64 8.74 -13.62
N ASN A 4 32.86 7.92 -14.66
CA ASN A 4 31.82 7.04 -15.19
C ASN A 4 31.44 6.01 -14.12
N ILE A 5 30.14 5.83 -13.91
CA ILE A 5 29.60 5.00 -12.83
C ILE A 5 29.21 3.64 -13.40
N SER A 6 29.51 2.55 -12.70
CA SER A 6 29.07 1.23 -13.17
C SER A 6 27.54 1.11 -13.12
N ILE A 7 26.92 0.25 -13.95
CA ILE A 7 25.47 0.01 -13.86
C ILE A 7 25.05 -0.47 -12.46
N ILE A 8 25.95 -1.14 -11.73
CA ILE A 8 25.70 -1.60 -10.36
C ILE A 8 25.58 -0.41 -9.41
N GLU A 9 26.50 0.55 -9.48
CA GLU A 9 26.43 1.75 -8.65
C GLU A 9 25.28 2.66 -9.08
N ALA A 10 25.03 2.80 -10.39
CA ALA A 10 23.89 3.54 -10.91
C ALA A 10 22.56 2.97 -10.40
N SER A 11 22.44 1.64 -10.27
CA SER A 11 21.24 1.01 -9.70
C SER A 11 20.98 1.40 -8.24
N LYS A 12 22.05 1.62 -7.46
CA LYS A 12 21.94 2.10 -6.08
C LYS A 12 21.56 3.58 -6.05
N VAL A 13 22.20 4.41 -6.87
CA VAL A 13 21.96 5.86 -6.93
C VAL A 13 20.55 6.19 -7.44
N LEU A 14 20.04 5.41 -8.39
CA LEU A 14 18.71 5.60 -8.99
C LEU A 14 17.58 4.84 -8.26
N GLU A 15 17.91 4.13 -7.18
CA GLU A 15 16.98 3.29 -6.41
C GLU A 15 16.12 2.36 -7.29
N CYS A 16 16.71 1.76 -8.32
CA CYS A 16 16.01 0.89 -9.24
C CYS A 16 16.82 -0.37 -9.56
N SER A 17 16.15 -1.42 -10.04
CA SER A 17 16.83 -2.67 -10.35
C SER A 17 17.79 -2.52 -11.54
N LYS A 18 18.90 -3.26 -11.53
CA LYS A 18 19.83 -3.35 -12.70
C LYS A 18 19.07 -3.69 -13.99
N MET A 19 18.07 -4.57 -13.88
CA MET A 19 17.24 -4.99 -15.01
C MET A 19 16.40 -3.83 -15.56
N THR A 20 15.89 -2.95 -14.70
CA THR A 20 15.17 -1.74 -15.09
C THR A 20 16.07 -0.85 -15.95
N ILE A 21 17.32 -0.63 -15.52
CA ILE A 21 18.31 0.13 -16.28
C ILE A 21 18.57 -0.53 -17.66
N TYR A 22 18.87 -1.83 -17.69
CA TYR A 22 19.07 -2.56 -18.96
C TYR A 22 17.85 -2.49 -19.90
N ASN A 23 16.64 -2.57 -19.36
CA ASN A 23 15.40 -2.48 -20.14
C ASN A 23 15.22 -1.08 -20.76
N HIS A 24 15.50 -0.01 -20.01
CA HIS A 24 15.47 1.34 -20.55
C HIS A 24 16.52 1.55 -21.64
N ILE A 25 17.74 1.05 -21.45
CA ILE A 25 18.81 1.07 -22.46
C ILE A 25 18.38 0.33 -23.73
N LYS A 26 17.72 -0.82 -23.57
CA LYS A 26 17.27 -1.66 -24.69
C LYS A 26 16.14 -0.97 -25.48
N ARG A 27 15.19 -0.33 -24.79
CA ARG A 27 14.02 0.35 -25.36
C ARG A 27 14.35 1.69 -26.00
N ASN A 28 15.23 2.49 -25.38
CA ASN A 28 15.58 3.83 -25.86
C ASN A 28 16.96 3.81 -26.54
N LYS A 29 16.98 3.75 -27.88
CA LYS A 29 18.23 3.71 -28.66
C LYS A 29 19.18 4.88 -28.35
N ASN A 30 18.63 6.06 -28.03
CA ASN A 30 19.40 7.25 -27.70
C ASN A 30 20.19 7.11 -26.39
N LEU A 31 19.75 6.26 -25.46
CA LEU A 31 20.46 6.03 -24.19
C LEU A 31 21.75 5.22 -24.38
N ARG A 32 21.90 4.53 -25.53
CA ARG A 32 23.11 3.76 -25.82
C ARG A 32 24.35 4.65 -25.99
N ASN A 33 24.15 5.91 -26.36
CA ASN A 33 25.23 6.88 -26.54
C ASN A 33 25.89 7.29 -25.22
N TYR A 34 25.20 7.09 -24.09
CA TYR A 34 25.69 7.39 -22.75
C TYR A 34 26.27 6.17 -22.03
N ILE A 35 26.48 5.06 -22.76
CA ILE A 35 27.00 3.81 -22.20
C ILE A 35 28.37 3.54 -22.78
N ILE A 36 29.34 3.41 -21.90
CA ILE A 36 30.70 3.06 -22.23
C ILE A 36 30.94 1.62 -21.80
N LYS A 37 31.46 0.79 -22.71
CA LYS A 37 31.93 -0.56 -22.36
C LYS A 37 33.42 -0.53 -22.10
N LYS A 38 33.84 -0.92 -20.89
CA LYS A 38 35.25 -1.16 -20.55
C LYS A 38 35.37 -2.53 -19.89
N SER A 39 36.27 -3.38 -20.40
CA SER A 39 36.56 -4.70 -19.82
C SER A 39 35.31 -5.56 -19.59
N ASN A 40 34.43 -5.61 -20.60
CA ASN A 40 33.15 -6.34 -20.57
C ASN A 40 32.10 -5.84 -19.54
N VAL A 41 32.40 -4.75 -18.82
CA VAL A 41 31.49 -4.07 -17.90
C VAL A 41 30.95 -2.80 -18.56
N GLN A 42 29.66 -2.53 -18.35
CA GLN A 42 28.99 -1.33 -18.85
C GLN A 42 28.99 -0.24 -17.77
N TYR A 43 29.38 0.96 -18.19
CA TYR A 43 29.43 2.17 -17.39
C TYR A 43 28.50 3.21 -17.99
N LEU A 44 27.88 3.99 -17.12
CA LEU A 44 27.02 5.12 -17.48
C LEU A 44 27.83 6.40 -17.34
N THR A 45 27.73 7.28 -18.34
CA THR A 45 28.30 8.62 -18.23
C THR A 45 27.47 9.47 -17.25
N PRO A 46 28.04 10.54 -16.68
CA PRO A 46 27.32 11.46 -15.81
C PRO A 46 26.05 12.02 -16.46
N GLU A 47 26.12 12.40 -17.74
CA GLU A 47 24.97 12.91 -18.50
C GLU A 47 23.91 11.82 -18.67
N GLY A 48 24.35 10.58 -18.90
CA GLY A 48 23.46 9.42 -18.95
C GLY A 48 22.71 9.21 -17.64
N LEU A 49 23.36 9.44 -16.50
CA LEU A 49 22.74 9.32 -15.18
C LEU A 49 21.63 10.35 -14.99
N ASP A 50 21.84 11.59 -15.40
CA ASP A 50 20.83 12.64 -15.26
C ASP A 50 19.63 12.41 -16.19
N VAL A 51 19.88 11.96 -17.42
CA VAL A 51 18.80 11.52 -18.32
C VAL A 51 18.03 10.33 -17.72
N PHE A 52 18.72 9.41 -17.04
CA PHE A 52 18.08 8.30 -16.34
C PHE A 52 17.23 8.74 -15.15
N LYS A 53 17.72 9.70 -14.34
CA LYS A 53 16.92 10.29 -13.25
C LYS A 53 15.66 10.94 -13.81
N GLU A 54 15.78 11.70 -14.90
CA GLU A 54 14.66 12.35 -15.55
C GLU A 54 13.65 11.33 -16.11
N LEU A 55 14.13 10.25 -16.73
CA LEU A 55 13.29 9.14 -17.22
C LEU A 55 12.56 8.39 -16.11
N ILE A 56 13.24 8.09 -15.00
CA ILE A 56 12.64 7.39 -13.85
C ILE A 56 11.60 8.29 -13.18
N ASN A 57 11.89 9.58 -13.03
CA ASN A 57 10.96 10.56 -12.47
C ASN A 57 9.77 10.83 -13.42
N SER A 58 10.01 10.83 -14.73
CA SER A 58 8.96 10.94 -15.75
C SER A 58 8.12 9.66 -15.84
N SER A 59 8.68 8.47 -15.59
CA SER A 59 7.90 7.23 -15.53
C SER A 59 7.01 7.16 -14.28
N LYS A 60 7.36 7.88 -13.21
CA LYS A 60 6.50 8.06 -12.02
C LYS A 60 5.39 9.11 -12.27
N SER A 61 5.55 9.95 -13.28
CA SER A 61 4.64 11.02 -13.68
C SER A 61 4.23 10.82 -15.14
N ASN A 62 3.22 9.98 -15.40
CA ASN A 62 2.66 9.66 -16.73
C ASN A 62 2.13 10.90 -17.50
N HIS A 63 3.01 11.82 -17.87
CA HIS A 63 2.68 13.08 -18.51
C HIS A 63 3.65 13.28 -19.67
N SER A 64 3.21 12.90 -20.88
CA SER A 64 3.85 13.32 -22.12
C SER A 64 3.70 14.84 -22.25
N LYS A 65 4.75 15.55 -21.84
CA LYS A 65 4.85 17.00 -21.94
C LYS A 65 5.19 17.38 -23.39
N TRP A 66 4.44 18.32 -23.97
CA TRP A 66 4.86 18.99 -25.20
C TRP A 66 5.41 20.37 -24.84
N THR A 67 6.57 20.71 -25.39
CA THR A 67 7.25 21.98 -25.17
C THR A 67 7.12 22.86 -26.41
N VAL A 68 6.59 24.07 -26.23
CA VAL A 68 6.64 25.14 -27.23
C VAL A 68 7.36 26.30 -26.57
N ASN A 69 8.47 26.76 -27.15
CA ASN A 69 9.29 27.87 -26.64
C ASN A 69 9.68 27.75 -25.15
N GLY A 70 10.07 26.55 -24.70
CA GLY A 70 10.50 26.32 -23.31
C GLY A 70 9.38 26.32 -22.27
N GLN A 71 8.13 26.59 -22.67
CA GLN A 71 6.96 26.44 -21.82
C GLN A 71 6.28 25.10 -22.10
N THR A 72 6.00 24.37 -21.02
CA THR A 72 5.38 23.06 -21.07
C THR A 72 3.87 23.22 -21.06
N PHE A 73 3.18 22.77 -22.11
CA PHE A 73 1.72 22.80 -22.18
C PHE A 73 1.16 21.39 -22.26
N LEU A 74 0.23 21.05 -21.35
CA LEU A 74 -0.60 19.85 -21.46
C LEU A 74 -1.79 20.15 -22.39
N GLN A 75 -2.18 19.21 -23.25
CA GLN A 75 -3.27 19.42 -24.20
C GLN A 75 -4.63 19.63 -23.49
N PRO A 76 -5.47 20.61 -23.89
CA PRO A 76 -6.78 20.91 -23.29
C PRO A 76 -7.71 19.69 -23.15
N ASN A 77 -7.76 18.82 -24.16
CA ASN A 77 -8.58 17.60 -24.11
C ASN A 77 -8.10 16.57 -23.08
N MET A 78 -6.82 16.62 -22.68
CA MET A 78 -6.26 15.73 -21.66
C MET A 78 -6.60 16.19 -20.24
N TYR A 79 -6.82 17.49 -20.00
CA TYR A 79 -7.30 17.95 -18.70
C TYR A 79 -8.70 17.40 -18.42
N LYS A 80 -9.58 17.39 -19.43
CA LYS A 80 -10.94 16.86 -19.28
C LYS A 80 -10.95 15.37 -18.97
N THR A 81 -10.10 14.57 -19.62
CA THR A 81 -9.99 13.13 -19.33
C THR A 81 -9.29 12.85 -18.01
N LEU A 82 -8.29 13.65 -17.64
CA LEU A 82 -7.63 13.56 -16.34
C LEU A 82 -8.60 13.89 -15.20
N ILE A 83 -9.36 14.98 -15.32
CA ILE A 83 -10.38 15.36 -14.34
C ILE A 83 -11.42 14.24 -14.22
N ALA A 84 -11.99 13.77 -15.33
CA ALA A 84 -12.99 12.70 -15.30
C ALA A 84 -12.47 11.38 -14.71
N THR A 85 -11.18 11.04 -14.91
CA THR A 85 -10.59 9.85 -14.30
C THR A 85 -10.32 10.03 -12.81
N LYS A 86 -9.93 11.24 -12.39
CA LYS A 86 -9.77 11.59 -10.98
C LYS A 86 -11.10 11.62 -10.25
N ASP A 87 -12.16 12.18 -10.86
CA ASP A 87 -13.51 12.18 -10.29
C ASP A 87 -14.02 10.76 -10.06
N LYS A 88 -13.88 9.87 -11.06
CA LYS A 88 -14.22 8.45 -10.90
C LYS A 88 -13.43 7.77 -9.78
N HIS A 89 -12.16 8.15 -9.61
CA HIS A 89 -11.34 7.61 -8.53
C HIS A 89 -11.81 8.12 -7.17
N ILE A 90 -12.16 9.40 -7.07
CA ILE A 90 -12.74 10.00 -5.86
C ILE A 90 -14.06 9.31 -5.51
N ASP A 91 -14.96 9.11 -6.47
CA ASP A 91 -16.23 8.43 -6.27
C ASP A 91 -16.04 7.00 -5.76
N SER A 92 -15.10 6.26 -6.36
CA SER A 92 -14.76 4.91 -5.91
C SER A 92 -14.20 4.90 -4.49
N LEU A 93 -13.36 5.86 -4.13
CA LEU A 93 -12.82 5.99 -2.77
C LEU A 93 -13.92 6.34 -1.76
N ILE A 94 -14.87 7.20 -2.13
CA ILE A 94 -16.03 7.54 -1.29
C ILE A 94 -16.91 6.29 -1.06
N GLU A 95 -17.15 5.50 -2.09
CA GLU A 95 -17.91 4.26 -1.98
C GLU A 95 -17.22 3.23 -1.07
N GLN A 96 -15.90 3.09 -1.21
CA GLN A 96 -15.09 2.24 -0.34
C GLN A 96 -15.17 2.70 1.13
N LEU A 97 -15.10 4.01 1.39
CA LEU A 97 -15.25 4.55 2.74
C LEU A 97 -16.61 4.22 3.34
N LYS A 98 -17.70 4.44 2.59
CA LYS A 98 -19.06 4.10 3.04
C LYS A 98 -19.21 2.62 3.39
N GLU A 99 -18.61 1.74 2.59
CA GLU A 99 -18.67 0.31 2.86
C GLU A 99 -17.83 -0.07 4.08
N LYS A 100 -16.69 0.59 4.29
CA LYS A 100 -15.89 0.42 5.52
C LYS A 100 -16.62 0.90 6.76
N ASP A 101 -17.33 2.02 6.70
CA ASP A 101 -18.14 2.52 7.81
C ASP A 101 -19.23 1.51 8.21
N LYS A 102 -19.92 0.91 7.23
CA LYS A 102 -20.91 -0.16 7.49
C LYS A 102 -20.27 -1.41 8.12
N GLN A 103 -19.07 -1.78 7.67
CA GLN A 103 -18.34 -2.91 8.26
C GLN A 103 -18.00 -2.63 9.72
N ILE A 104 -17.54 -1.42 10.04
CA ILE A 104 -17.25 -0.99 11.41
C ILE A 104 -18.52 -1.02 12.27
N GLU A 105 -19.63 -0.48 11.77
CA GLU A 105 -20.91 -0.48 12.50
C GLU A 105 -21.37 -1.92 12.83
N THR A 106 -21.27 -2.82 11.85
CA THR A 106 -21.62 -4.24 12.03
C THR A 106 -20.72 -4.92 13.06
N GLN A 107 -19.41 -4.65 13.01
CA GLN A 107 -18.45 -5.18 13.98
C GLN A 107 -18.74 -4.68 15.40
N ASN A 108 -19.07 -3.40 15.55
CA ASN A 108 -19.40 -2.81 16.86
C ASN A 108 -20.66 -3.46 17.44
N ARG A 109 -21.72 -3.64 16.64
CA ARG A 109 -22.94 -4.35 17.09
C ARG A 109 -22.66 -5.79 17.53
N LEU A 110 -21.80 -6.51 16.78
CA LEU A 110 -21.39 -7.87 17.17
C LEU A 110 -20.59 -7.87 18.47
N LEU A 111 -19.72 -6.87 18.67
CA LEU A 111 -18.93 -6.73 19.88
C LEU A 111 -19.83 -6.46 21.10
N GLU A 112 -20.79 -5.54 20.97
CA GLU A 112 -21.79 -5.26 22.01
C GLU A 112 -22.59 -6.52 22.37
N ASN A 113 -23.09 -7.25 21.37
CA ASN A 113 -23.81 -8.50 21.59
C ASN A 113 -22.95 -9.54 22.32
N ASN A 114 -21.71 -9.72 21.90
CA ASN A 114 -20.78 -10.64 22.55
C ASN A 114 -20.46 -10.22 23.99
N GLN A 115 -20.34 -8.92 24.26
CA GLN A 115 -20.11 -8.41 25.62
C GLN A 115 -21.31 -8.71 26.53
N VAL A 116 -22.54 -8.51 26.05
CA VAL A 116 -23.76 -8.86 26.81
C VAL A 116 -23.83 -10.36 27.07
N LEU A 117 -23.59 -11.20 26.05
CA LEU A 117 -23.60 -12.65 26.20
C LEU A 117 -22.53 -13.13 27.20
N LEU A 118 -21.35 -12.52 27.19
CA LEU A 118 -20.28 -12.85 28.13
C LEU A 118 -20.69 -12.50 29.56
N GLN A 119 -21.29 -11.33 29.79
CA GLN A 119 -21.80 -10.94 31.11
C GLN A 119 -22.89 -11.90 31.61
N GLN A 120 -23.84 -12.27 30.75
CA GLN A 120 -24.89 -13.24 31.09
C GLN A 120 -24.31 -14.62 31.43
N SER A 121 -23.33 -15.07 30.66
CA SER A 121 -22.62 -16.33 30.92
C SER A 121 -21.91 -16.32 32.28
N GLN A 122 -21.18 -15.24 32.58
CA GLN A 122 -20.48 -15.06 33.86
C GLN A 122 -21.48 -15.04 35.04
N GLN A 123 -22.58 -14.30 34.93
CA GLN A 123 -23.63 -14.28 35.95
C GLN A 123 -24.23 -15.66 36.19
N LYS A 124 -24.49 -16.42 35.10
CA LYS A 124 -25.01 -17.79 35.20
C LYS A 124 -24.03 -18.72 35.90
N ILE A 125 -22.73 -18.62 35.60
CA ILE A 125 -21.68 -19.40 36.29
C ILE A 125 -21.68 -19.07 37.78
N LEU A 126 -21.65 -17.79 38.15
CA LEU A 126 -21.66 -17.35 39.55
C LEU A 126 -22.89 -17.88 40.31
N TYR A 127 -24.07 -17.82 39.68
CA TYR A 127 -25.30 -18.35 40.26
C TYR A 127 -25.25 -19.87 40.47
N LEU A 128 -24.72 -20.62 39.49
CA LEU A 128 -24.57 -22.07 39.64
C LEU A 128 -23.55 -22.43 40.73
N GLU A 129 -22.45 -21.68 40.84
CA GLU A 129 -21.46 -21.86 41.90
C GLU A 129 -22.05 -21.57 43.29
N SER A 130 -22.90 -20.54 43.44
CA SER A 130 -23.55 -20.26 44.72
C SER A 130 -24.54 -21.37 45.08
N MET A 131 -25.34 -21.84 44.13
CA MET A 131 -26.24 -22.97 44.35
C MET A 131 -25.50 -24.26 44.73
N ASP A 132 -24.36 -24.54 44.09
CA ASP A 132 -23.54 -25.72 44.42
C ASP A 132 -22.93 -25.60 45.83
N LYS A 133 -22.47 -24.40 46.23
CA LYS A 133 -22.01 -24.14 47.59
C LYS A 133 -23.11 -24.32 48.63
N GLU A 134 -24.32 -23.83 48.37
CA GLU A 134 -25.48 -24.05 49.25
C GLU A 134 -25.86 -25.53 49.36
N LYS A 135 -25.88 -26.25 48.23
CA LYS A 135 -26.11 -27.70 48.25
C LYS A 135 -25.03 -28.43 49.05
N LYS A 136 -23.76 -28.03 48.91
CA LYS A 136 -22.65 -28.64 49.67
C LYS A 136 -22.73 -28.34 51.16
N SER A 137 -23.15 -27.14 51.56
CA SER A 137 -23.26 -26.72 52.97
C SER A 137 -24.43 -27.37 53.71
N LEU A 138 -25.42 -27.91 52.99
CA LEU A 138 -26.51 -28.66 53.62
C LEU A 138 -25.97 -29.92 54.34
N PRO A 139 -26.41 -30.17 55.59
CA PRO A 139 -26.10 -31.40 56.29
C PRO A 139 -26.50 -32.64 55.49
N TRP A 140 -25.70 -33.71 55.58
CA TRP A 140 -25.88 -34.93 54.79
C TRP A 140 -27.29 -35.55 54.91
N TRP A 141 -27.95 -35.41 56.06
CA TRP A 141 -29.31 -35.91 56.27
C TRP A 141 -30.37 -35.11 55.49
N LYS A 142 -30.22 -33.78 55.31
CA LYS A 142 -31.13 -33.00 54.44
C LYS A 142 -30.98 -33.34 52.97
N LYS A 143 -29.84 -33.91 52.55
CA LYS A 143 -29.59 -34.34 51.17
C LYS A 143 -30.27 -35.67 50.82
N ILE A 144 -30.63 -36.48 51.83
CA ILE A 144 -31.24 -37.81 51.65
C ILE A 144 -32.77 -37.75 51.69
N PHE A 145 -33.33 -36.79 52.44
CA PHE A 145 -34.78 -36.69 52.68
C PHE A 145 -35.46 -35.48 52.00
N SER A 146 -34.79 -34.86 51.02
CA SER A 146 -35.35 -33.79 50.18
C SER A 146 -35.72 -34.29 48.80
#